data_AF-A0AAE1KHT2-F1
#
_entry.id   AF-A0AAE1KHT2-F1
#
_cell.length_a   1.000
_cell.length_b   1.000
_cell.length_c   1.000
_cell.angle_alpha   90.00
_cell.angle_beta   90.00
_cell.angle_gamma   90.00
#
_symmetry.space_group_name_H-M   'P 1'
#
loop_
_entity.id
_entity.type
_entity.pdbx_description
1 polymer ?
#
loop_
_entity_poly.entity_id
_entity_poly.type
_entity_poly.pdbx_seq_one_letter_code
_entity_poly.pdbx_strand_id
1 'polypeptide(L)'
;MALEYFPALRHFLRRVCWFSQSPPSRPAIPLRLNLSFCTNCLLSSKSTSPISKVLKPRATSKENYTFFLNKDERFAEPVGAVHDLCRVQNTSTIAAIVTSLGGPPGAVGIVRLSGPSAVDIASRVFRPTRKRKKITWQPISHVVEHGMVLDTDGNVIDEVLVVPMLAPRSYTREDVIELQCHGSEVCLRRVLRTCLEAGARLAEPGEFTLRAFLNGRLDLSQAENVGRLITAKSVAAADAALAGIQGGFSSLVRSLRIQCIELLTEIEARLDFDDEMPPLDLNLLMDKIHTMSQEVQDALETANYDKLLQSGLQIAIVGRPNVGKSSLLNAWCKVCCKVITFPEK
;
A
#
# COMPACT_ATOMS: atom_id res chain seq x y z
N MET A 1 -23.88 -46.88 -3.34
CA MET A 1 -23.42 -47.48 -2.07
C MET A 1 -21.99 -47.04 -1.76
N ALA A 2 -21.79 -45.80 -1.28
CA ALA A 2 -20.54 -45.30 -0.69
C ALA A 2 -20.81 -43.94 -0.01
N LEU A 3 -21.84 -43.86 0.83
CA LEU A 3 -22.25 -42.65 1.56
C LEU A 3 -22.35 -42.91 3.07
N GLU A 4 -21.53 -43.83 3.59
CA GLU A 4 -21.54 -44.21 5.02
C GLU A 4 -20.24 -43.93 5.78
N TYR A 5 -19.22 -43.36 5.15
CA TYR A 5 -18.01 -42.93 5.86
C TYR A 5 -17.81 -41.44 5.58
N PHE A 6 -18.15 -40.58 6.55
CA PHE A 6 -17.57 -39.25 6.84
C PHE A 6 -18.59 -38.37 7.62
N PRO A 7 -18.69 -38.52 8.96
CA PRO A 7 -19.52 -37.66 9.81
C PRO A 7 -19.14 -36.17 9.74
N ALA A 8 -17.88 -35.86 9.45
CA ALA A 8 -17.34 -34.49 9.37
C ALA A 8 -17.90 -33.67 8.18
N LEU A 9 -18.24 -34.32 7.06
CA LEU A 9 -18.76 -33.64 5.87
C LEU A 9 -20.21 -33.16 6.07
N ARG A 10 -20.97 -33.87 6.90
CA ARG A 10 -22.37 -33.54 7.23
C ARG A 10 -22.47 -32.27 8.09
N HIS A 11 -21.46 -32.01 8.92
CA HIS A 11 -21.41 -30.81 9.78
C HIS A 11 -20.99 -29.56 9.01
N PHE A 12 -20.13 -29.71 8.00
CA PHE A 12 -19.69 -28.62 7.12
C PHE A 12 -20.82 -28.16 6.18
N LEU A 13 -21.53 -29.09 5.53
CA LEU A 13 -22.62 -28.76 4.61
C LEU A 13 -23.83 -28.11 5.30
N ARG A 14 -24.08 -28.44 6.58
CA ARG A 14 -25.15 -27.80 7.37
C ARG A 14 -24.87 -26.33 7.73
N ARG A 15 -23.59 -25.93 7.83
CA ARG A 15 -23.21 -24.53 8.15
C ARG A 15 -23.13 -23.64 6.91
N VAL A 16 -22.78 -24.20 5.74
CA VAL A 16 -22.72 -23.45 4.48
C VAL A 16 -24.13 -23.11 3.94
N CYS A 17 -25.12 -23.99 4.14
CA CYS A 17 -26.50 -23.72 3.71
C CYS A 17 -27.28 -22.70 4.56
N TRP A 18 -26.75 -22.27 5.71
CA TRP A 18 -27.40 -21.24 6.54
C TRP A 18 -27.07 -19.80 6.08
N PHE A 19 -26.08 -19.62 5.21
CA PHE A 19 -25.66 -18.32 4.70
C PHE A 19 -26.36 -17.88 3.40
N SER A 20 -27.29 -18.68 2.85
CA SER A 20 -28.00 -18.34 1.60
C SER A 20 -29.46 -17.91 1.79
N GLN A 21 -29.84 -17.40 2.95
CA GLN A 21 -31.12 -16.70 3.13
C GLN A 21 -30.90 -15.19 3.24
N SER A 22 -31.62 -14.47 2.40
CA SER A 22 -31.67 -13.03 2.17
C SER A 22 -31.65 -12.18 3.45
N PRO A 23 -31.07 -10.95 3.42
CA PRO A 23 -31.07 -10.09 4.60
C PRO A 23 -32.50 -9.68 4.97
N PRO A 24 -32.88 -9.64 6.25
CA PRO A 24 -34.16 -9.06 6.65
C PRO A 24 -34.15 -7.55 6.35
N SER A 25 -35.23 -7.08 5.74
CA SER A 25 -35.53 -5.67 5.51
C SER A 25 -35.46 -4.88 6.81
N ARG A 26 -34.61 -3.85 6.86
CA ARG A 26 -34.57 -2.89 7.98
C ARG A 26 -35.80 -1.97 7.90
N PRO A 27 -36.53 -1.72 9.00
CA PRO A 27 -37.57 -0.70 9.02
C PRO A 27 -36.93 0.69 9.01
N ALA A 28 -37.50 1.59 8.21
CA ALA A 28 -37.14 2.99 8.16
C ALA A 28 -37.55 3.69 9.46
N ILE A 29 -36.58 4.32 10.13
CA ILE A 29 -36.81 5.27 11.24
C ILE A 29 -36.37 6.65 10.75
N PRO A 30 -37.23 7.69 10.79
CA PRO A 30 -36.88 9.00 10.29
C PRO A 30 -36.10 9.78 11.36
N LEU A 31 -34.81 10.02 11.13
CA LEU A 31 -34.05 11.02 11.88
C LEU A 31 -34.20 12.38 11.22
N ARG A 32 -35.11 13.20 11.77
CA ARG A 32 -35.16 14.65 11.54
C ARG A 32 -33.90 15.28 12.13
N LEU A 33 -32.97 15.70 11.28
CA LEU A 33 -31.92 16.64 11.63
C LEU A 33 -32.46 18.07 11.44
N ASN A 34 -32.82 18.72 12.54
CA ASN A 34 -33.01 20.17 12.57
C ASN A 34 -31.65 20.85 12.45
N LEU A 35 -31.38 21.48 11.30
CA LEU A 35 -30.40 22.54 11.21
C LEU A 35 -30.99 23.79 11.87
N SER A 36 -30.43 24.19 13.02
CA SER A 36 -30.55 25.59 13.47
C SER A 36 -29.19 26.26 13.31
N PHE A 37 -29.16 27.16 12.33
CA PHE A 37 -28.17 28.22 12.21
C PHE A 37 -28.29 29.13 13.44
N CYS A 38 -27.19 29.36 14.16
CA CYS A 38 -27.04 30.52 15.04
C CYS A 38 -25.64 31.08 14.86
N THR A 39 -25.52 31.97 13.87
CA THR A 39 -24.46 32.97 13.76
C THR A 39 -24.89 34.24 14.48
N ASN A 40 -23.92 34.89 15.13
CA ASN A 40 -23.94 36.20 15.79
C ASN A 40 -24.27 36.23 17.29
N CYS A 41 -23.23 36.42 18.10
CA CYS A 41 -23.18 37.52 19.08
C CYS A 41 -21.72 37.80 19.46
N LEU A 42 -21.19 38.91 18.92
CA LEU A 42 -20.07 39.67 19.48
C LEU A 42 -20.56 40.39 20.75
N LEU A 43 -19.77 40.40 21.83
CA LEU A 43 -19.41 41.57 22.66
C LEU A 43 -18.84 41.16 24.05
N SER A 44 -17.55 41.50 24.25
CA SER A 44 -16.98 42.23 25.41
C SER A 44 -17.29 41.78 26.86
N SER A 45 -16.26 41.35 27.63
CA SER A 45 -15.55 42.21 28.61
C SER A 45 -14.73 41.44 29.67
N LYS A 46 -13.55 42.00 30.01
CA LYS A 46 -12.83 42.07 31.32
C LYS A 46 -12.43 40.76 32.02
N SER A 47 -11.14 40.40 32.03
CA SER A 47 -10.07 40.77 33.00
C SER A 47 -10.17 40.07 34.36
N THR A 48 -9.21 39.18 34.66
CA THR A 48 -8.40 39.12 35.90
C THR A 48 -7.39 37.96 35.81
N SER A 49 -6.10 38.28 35.94
CA SER A 49 -5.00 37.33 36.22
C SER A 49 -4.89 37.03 37.72
N PRO A 50 -4.21 35.95 38.16
CA PRO A 50 -2.83 36.17 38.62
C PRO A 50 -1.80 35.08 38.25
N ILE A 51 -0.68 35.59 37.74
CA ILE A 51 0.74 35.21 37.85
C ILE A 51 1.09 33.94 38.67
N SER A 52 1.75 32.99 38.02
CA SER A 52 2.96 32.34 38.58
C SER A 52 4.01 32.10 37.47
N LYS A 53 5.25 32.41 37.82
CA LYS A 53 6.40 32.59 36.92
C LYS A 53 6.86 31.25 36.32
N VAL A 54 6.81 31.12 34.99
CA VAL A 54 7.49 30.05 34.25
C VAL A 54 8.97 30.40 34.12
N LEU A 55 9.81 29.63 34.81
CA LEU A 55 11.27 29.64 34.66
C LEU A 55 11.64 29.15 33.25
N LYS A 56 12.42 29.93 32.52
CA LYS A 56 13.06 29.53 31.25
C LYS A 56 14.36 28.77 31.57
N PRO A 57 14.56 27.53 31.11
CA PRO A 57 15.89 26.95 31.03
C PRO A 57 16.58 27.48 29.76
N ARG A 58 17.74 28.09 29.97
CA ARG A 58 18.70 28.47 28.94
C ARG A 58 19.63 27.26 28.76
N ALA A 59 19.54 26.56 27.63
CA ALA A 59 20.50 25.53 27.27
C ALA A 59 20.95 25.74 25.82
N THR A 60 22.17 26.24 25.70
CA THR A 60 22.99 26.22 24.50
C THR A 60 23.84 24.96 24.51
N SER A 61 23.54 23.99 23.66
CA SER A 61 24.52 23.09 23.05
C SER A 61 23.84 22.31 21.92
N LYS A 62 24.44 22.36 20.74
CA LYS A 62 24.14 21.51 19.60
C LYS A 62 24.80 20.16 19.86
N GLU A 63 24.03 19.13 20.21
CA GLU A 63 24.52 17.75 20.14
C GLU A 63 23.44 16.85 19.53
N ASN A 64 23.79 16.25 18.40
CA ASN A 64 23.01 15.27 17.68
C ASN A 64 23.17 13.92 18.39
N TYR A 65 22.21 13.51 19.22
CA TYR A 65 22.21 12.14 19.74
C TYR A 65 21.63 11.20 18.68
N THR A 66 22.54 10.61 17.92
CA THR A 66 22.28 9.44 17.07
C THR A 66 22.52 8.23 17.96
N PHE A 67 21.48 7.45 18.27
CA PHE A 67 21.61 6.20 19.01
C PHE A 67 22.50 5.23 18.22
N PHE A 68 23.72 4.99 18.71
CA PHE A 68 24.59 3.93 18.23
C PHE A 68 24.14 2.62 18.88
N LEU A 69 23.51 1.73 18.10
CA LEU A 69 23.45 0.32 18.45
C LEU A 69 24.86 -0.26 18.28
N ASN A 70 25.46 -0.76 19.36
CA ASN A 70 26.70 -1.53 19.27
C ASN A 70 26.49 -2.76 18.38
N LYS A 71 27.43 -2.97 17.44
CA LYS A 71 27.41 -4.03 16.43
C LYS A 71 27.47 -5.41 17.10
N ASP A 72 26.47 -6.24 16.85
CA ASP A 72 26.54 -7.69 17.04
C ASP A 72 27.63 -8.25 16.09
N GLU A 73 28.74 -8.76 16.62
CA GLU A 73 29.93 -9.20 15.86
C GLU A 73 29.73 -10.48 15.02
N ARG A 74 28.50 -10.98 14.87
CA ARG A 74 28.19 -12.21 14.10
C ARG A 74 27.84 -11.97 12.63
N PHE A 75 27.87 -10.72 12.17
CA PHE A 75 27.68 -10.35 10.76
C PHE A 75 28.84 -9.46 10.29
N ALA A 76 30.04 -10.04 10.22
CA ALA A 76 31.19 -9.38 9.63
C ALA A 76 31.21 -9.54 8.10
N GLU A 77 30.44 -8.71 7.41
CA GLU A 77 30.66 -8.33 6.00
C GLU A 77 30.77 -6.80 5.96
N PRO A 78 31.59 -6.20 5.08
CA PRO A 78 32.11 -4.85 5.30
C PRO A 78 31.01 -3.79 5.18
N VAL A 79 30.68 -3.20 6.33
CA VAL A 79 29.80 -2.04 6.51
C VAL A 79 30.51 -0.78 6.01
N GLY A 80 30.74 -0.71 4.70
CA GLY A 80 31.16 0.47 3.95
C GLY A 80 30.14 0.92 2.90
N ALA A 81 29.11 0.10 2.61
CA ALA A 81 28.13 0.36 1.56
C ALA A 81 26.75 0.82 2.06
N VAL A 82 26.45 0.67 3.36
CA VAL A 82 25.08 0.84 3.88
C VAL A 82 24.70 2.30 4.12
N HIS A 83 25.69 3.18 4.39
CA HIS A 83 25.41 4.60 4.64
C HIS A 83 25.29 5.44 3.36
N ASP A 84 25.76 4.92 2.21
CA ASP A 84 25.60 5.55 0.90
C ASP A 84 24.27 5.15 0.22
N LEU A 85 23.69 4.00 0.57
CA LEU A 85 22.42 3.51 0.00
C LEU A 85 21.21 4.42 0.28
N CYS A 86 21.17 5.11 1.43
CA CYS A 86 20.06 6.04 1.75
C CYS A 86 20.07 7.34 0.92
N ARG A 87 21.12 7.58 0.12
CA ARG A 87 21.18 8.66 -0.88
C ARG A 87 21.23 8.16 -2.32
N VAL A 88 21.05 6.86 -2.55
CA VAL A 88 21.02 6.29 -3.91
C VAL A 88 19.72 6.70 -4.63
N GLN A 89 19.85 7.80 -5.38
CA GLN A 89 19.21 8.05 -6.69
C GLN A 89 17.69 8.28 -6.77
N ASN A 90 17.12 9.16 -5.95
CA ASN A 90 15.78 9.74 -6.22
C ASN A 90 15.81 10.91 -7.25
N THR A 91 16.83 10.99 -8.12
CA THR A 91 16.92 12.05 -9.15
C THR A 91 16.38 11.63 -10.51
N SER A 92 16.22 10.34 -10.78
CA SER A 92 15.79 9.86 -12.09
C SER A 92 14.27 9.73 -12.17
N THR A 93 13.70 10.17 -13.29
CA THR A 93 12.28 9.95 -13.61
C THR A 93 12.13 8.60 -14.29
N ILE A 94 11.22 7.76 -13.78
CA ILE A 94 10.94 6.44 -14.32
C ILE A 94 9.66 6.43 -15.14
N ALA A 95 9.59 5.55 -16.13
CA ALA A 95 8.42 5.28 -16.95
C ALA A 95 8.16 3.78 -17.07
N ALA A 96 6.89 3.37 -17.07
CA ALA A 96 6.49 2.01 -17.45
C ALA A 96 5.03 1.97 -17.93
N ILE A 97 4.68 0.90 -18.64
CA ILE A 97 3.29 0.54 -18.89
C ILE A 97 2.73 -0.10 -17.61
N VAL A 98 1.62 0.43 -17.07
CA VAL A 98 1.03 -0.02 -15.80
C VAL A 98 -0.31 -0.76 -15.98
N THR A 99 -0.68 -1.05 -17.22
CA THR A 99 -1.80 -1.91 -17.59
C THR A 99 -1.30 -3.28 -18.06
N SER A 100 -2.14 -4.31 -17.93
CA SER A 100 -1.79 -5.68 -18.35
C SER A 100 -1.42 -5.73 -19.83
N LEU A 101 -0.36 -6.48 -20.14
CA LEU A 101 0.09 -6.82 -21.49
C LEU A 101 -0.18 -8.31 -21.79
N GLY A 102 -0.14 -8.71 -23.07
CA GLY A 102 -0.29 -10.12 -23.50
C GLY A 102 -1.73 -10.63 -23.67
N GLY A 103 -2.74 -9.83 -23.36
CA GLY A 103 -4.15 -10.14 -23.61
C GLY A 103 -4.67 -9.59 -24.95
N PRO A 104 -5.95 -9.84 -25.30
CA PRO A 104 -6.61 -9.07 -26.34
C PRO A 104 -6.49 -7.56 -26.04
N PRO A 105 -6.34 -6.71 -27.07
CA PRO A 105 -6.09 -5.29 -26.86
C PRO A 105 -7.19 -4.67 -26.00
N GLY A 106 -6.77 -4.00 -24.92
CA GLY A 106 -7.68 -3.23 -24.08
C GLY A 106 -8.15 -1.97 -24.80
N ALA A 107 -9.30 -1.43 -24.39
CA ALA A 107 -9.74 -0.13 -24.91
C ALA A 107 -8.76 0.99 -24.51
N VAL A 108 -8.21 0.90 -23.29
CA VAL A 108 -7.29 1.89 -22.71
C VAL A 108 -6.07 1.17 -22.15
N GLY A 109 -4.89 1.76 -22.35
CA GLY A 109 -3.66 1.38 -21.68
C GLY A 109 -3.00 2.61 -21.06
N ILE A 110 -2.21 2.41 -20.00
CA ILE A 110 -1.64 3.52 -19.24
C ILE A 110 -0.12 3.42 -19.24
N VAL A 111 0.54 4.50 -19.66
CA VAL A 111 1.97 4.72 -19.43
C VAL A 111 2.11 5.70 -18.28
N ARG A 112 2.80 5.29 -17.21
CA ARG A 112 2.99 6.10 -16.00
C ARG A 112 4.43 6.57 -15.91
N LEU A 113 4.60 7.86 -15.62
CA LEU A 113 5.86 8.52 -15.29
C LEU A 113 5.87 8.87 -13.79
N SER A 114 7.00 8.73 -13.10
CA SER A 114 7.20 9.20 -11.71
C SER A 114 8.60 9.75 -11.52
N GLY A 115 8.72 10.94 -10.94
CA GLY A 115 10.01 11.53 -10.55
C GLY A 115 10.08 13.03 -10.79
N PRO A 116 11.21 13.66 -10.47
CA PRO A 116 11.33 15.13 -10.44
C PRO A 116 11.20 15.79 -11.83
N SER A 117 11.42 15.06 -12.92
CA SER A 117 11.30 15.56 -14.29
C SER A 117 10.07 15.01 -15.01
N ALA A 118 9.10 14.40 -14.30
CA ALA A 118 7.92 13.81 -14.92
C ALA A 118 7.11 14.84 -15.71
N VAL A 119 6.90 16.04 -15.16
CA VAL A 119 6.21 17.15 -15.83
C VAL A 119 6.99 17.63 -17.04
N ASP A 120 8.31 17.79 -16.92
CA ASP A 120 9.17 18.28 -17.99
C ASP A 120 9.22 17.30 -19.17
N ILE A 121 9.37 16.00 -18.89
CA ILE A 121 9.35 14.94 -19.89
C ILE A 121 8.00 14.92 -20.59
N ALA A 122 6.90 14.93 -19.83
CA ALA A 122 5.57 14.98 -20.41
C ALA A 122 5.34 16.25 -21.24
N SER A 123 5.89 17.41 -20.86
CA SER A 123 5.78 18.66 -21.62
C SER A 123 6.44 18.61 -23.02
N ARG A 124 7.46 17.74 -23.17
CA ARG A 124 8.15 17.50 -24.45
C ARG A 124 7.35 16.57 -25.37
N VAL A 125 6.72 15.56 -24.78
CA VAL A 125 6.02 14.47 -25.49
C VAL A 125 4.55 14.81 -25.79
N PHE A 126 3.90 15.58 -24.93
CA PHE A 126 2.47 15.87 -25.00
C PHE A 126 2.17 17.26 -25.57
N ARG A 127 1.16 17.33 -26.45
CA ARG A 127 0.58 18.56 -26.97
C ARG A 127 -0.91 18.65 -26.64
N PRO A 128 -1.32 19.58 -25.75
CA PRO A 128 -2.72 19.80 -25.42
C PRO A 128 -3.52 20.26 -26.65
N THR A 129 -4.75 19.75 -26.82
CA THR A 129 -5.65 20.14 -27.93
C THR A 129 -6.07 21.61 -27.86
N ARG A 130 -6.29 22.12 -26.64
CA ARG A 130 -6.59 23.55 -26.45
C ARG A 130 -5.29 24.35 -26.51
N LYS A 131 -5.16 25.20 -27.54
CA LYS A 131 -4.05 26.17 -27.69
C LYS A 131 -3.89 27.02 -26.42
N ARG A 132 -2.94 26.66 -25.56
CA ARG A 132 -2.42 27.58 -24.55
C ARG A 132 -1.31 28.40 -25.20
N LYS A 133 -1.39 29.73 -25.04
CA LYS A 133 -0.39 30.71 -25.54
C LYS A 133 1.02 30.55 -24.91
N LYS A 134 1.24 29.58 -24.02
CA LYS A 134 2.49 29.39 -23.30
C LYS A 134 3.36 28.31 -23.97
N ILE A 135 4.67 28.59 -24.04
CA ILE A 135 5.72 27.75 -24.62
C ILE A 135 5.96 26.46 -23.83
N THR A 136 5.56 26.43 -22.54
CA THR A 136 5.77 25.28 -21.64
C THR A 136 4.43 24.82 -21.07
N TRP A 137 4.16 23.51 -21.16
CA TRP A 137 2.98 22.89 -20.57
C TRP A 137 3.08 22.95 -19.03
N GLN A 138 2.09 23.57 -18.39
CA GLN A 138 1.99 23.68 -16.94
C GLN A 138 0.69 22.99 -16.51
N PRO A 139 0.75 21.71 -16.07
CA PRO A 139 -0.44 20.98 -15.65
C PRO A 139 -0.99 21.47 -14.32
N ILE A 140 -2.32 21.35 -14.15
CA ILE A 140 -2.98 21.49 -12.86
C ILE A 140 -3.17 20.09 -12.29
N SER A 141 -2.72 19.85 -11.06
CA SER A 141 -2.84 18.53 -10.44
C SER A 141 -4.28 18.03 -10.33
N HIS A 142 -4.49 16.74 -10.59
CA HIS A 142 -5.77 16.03 -10.57
C HIS A 142 -6.81 16.56 -11.58
N VAL A 143 -6.36 17.26 -12.63
CA VAL A 143 -7.21 17.73 -13.73
C VAL A 143 -6.80 17.03 -15.01
N VAL A 144 -7.75 16.34 -15.63
CA VAL A 144 -7.52 15.61 -16.88
C VAL A 144 -7.38 16.61 -18.04
N GLU A 145 -6.35 16.43 -18.86
CA GLU A 145 -6.15 17.20 -20.08
C GLU A 145 -6.15 16.27 -21.30
N HIS A 146 -6.77 16.72 -22.39
CA HIS A 146 -6.83 16.01 -23.66
C HIS A 146 -5.82 16.57 -24.66
N GLY A 147 -5.19 15.69 -25.43
CA GLY A 147 -4.19 16.09 -26.43
C GLY A 147 -3.61 14.92 -27.20
N MET A 148 -2.49 15.18 -27.86
CA MET A 148 -1.77 14.21 -28.69
C MET A 148 -0.38 13.97 -28.14
N VAL A 149 0.08 12.73 -28.22
CA VAL A 149 1.48 12.35 -28.02
C VAL A 149 2.19 12.40 -29.37
N LEU A 150 3.33 13.09 -29.40
CA LEU A 150 4.15 13.25 -30.60
C LEU A 150 5.51 12.56 -30.41
N ASP A 151 6.02 11.97 -31.49
CA ASP A 151 7.40 11.49 -31.57
C ASP A 151 8.40 12.67 -31.66
N THR A 152 9.70 12.38 -31.53
CA THR A 152 10.82 13.29 -31.73
C THR A 152 10.78 14.03 -33.08
N ASP A 153 10.31 13.36 -34.13
CA ASP A 153 10.12 13.93 -35.47
C ASP A 153 8.83 14.79 -35.60
N GLY A 154 8.02 14.88 -34.55
CA GLY A 154 6.75 15.62 -34.55
C GLY A 154 5.54 14.85 -35.12
N ASN A 155 5.72 13.57 -35.45
CA ASN A 155 4.64 12.69 -35.91
C ASN A 155 3.68 12.33 -34.77
N VAL A 156 2.38 12.32 -35.04
CA VAL A 156 1.37 11.89 -34.05
C VAL A 156 1.49 10.38 -33.82
N ILE A 157 1.66 10.00 -32.55
CA ILE A 157 1.69 8.61 -32.11
C ILE A 157 0.30 8.17 -31.70
N ASP A 158 -0.34 8.94 -30.80
CA ASP A 158 -1.65 8.62 -30.26
C ASP A 158 -2.38 9.87 -29.74
N GLU A 159 -3.71 9.79 -29.67
CA GLU A 159 -4.57 10.73 -28.97
C GLU A 159 -4.81 10.22 -27.55
N VAL A 160 -4.50 11.05 -26.55
CA VAL A 160 -4.42 10.61 -25.15
C VAL A 160 -5.15 11.54 -24.19
N LEU A 161 -5.53 10.98 -23.04
CA LEU A 161 -5.85 11.75 -21.84
C LEU A 161 -4.64 11.72 -20.89
N VAL A 162 -4.28 12.88 -20.37
CA VAL A 162 -3.18 13.04 -19.42
C VAL A 162 -3.73 13.35 -18.04
N VAL A 163 -3.28 12.59 -17.05
CA VAL A 163 -3.64 12.77 -15.64
C VAL A 163 -2.40 13.15 -14.83
N PRO A 164 -2.19 14.45 -14.56
CA PRO A 164 -1.10 14.91 -13.71
C PRO A 164 -1.44 14.80 -12.22
N MET A 165 -0.60 14.12 -11.44
CA MET A 165 -0.67 14.03 -9.98
C MET A 165 0.63 14.60 -9.41
N LEU A 166 0.62 15.87 -9.00
CA LEU A 166 1.82 16.56 -8.54
C LEU A 166 2.11 16.22 -7.08
N ALA A 167 3.39 16.24 -6.72
CA ALA A 167 3.87 15.98 -5.37
C ALA A 167 3.22 16.95 -4.35
N PRO A 168 2.94 16.49 -3.12
CA PRO A 168 3.08 15.12 -2.60
C PRO A 168 1.82 14.25 -2.82
N ARG A 169 0.84 14.72 -3.59
CA ARG A 169 -0.49 14.08 -3.73
C ARG A 169 -0.49 13.07 -4.89
N SER A 170 0.37 12.08 -4.81
CA SER A 170 0.51 11.04 -5.84
C SER A 170 0.83 9.67 -5.22
N TYR A 171 0.75 8.60 -6.01
CA TYR A 171 1.07 7.25 -5.55
C TYR A 171 2.48 7.12 -4.98
N THR A 172 3.48 7.75 -5.61
CA THR A 172 4.87 7.72 -5.16
C THR A 172 5.23 8.87 -4.22
N ARG A 173 4.33 9.84 -3.99
CA ARG A 173 4.60 11.18 -3.41
C ARG A 173 5.55 12.08 -4.22
N GLU A 174 5.93 11.65 -5.42
CA GLU A 174 6.66 12.46 -6.40
C GLU A 174 5.68 13.08 -7.42
N ASP A 175 6.17 13.87 -8.37
CA ASP A 175 5.35 14.21 -9.53
C ASP A 175 5.12 12.95 -10.37
N VAL A 176 3.85 12.64 -10.61
CA VAL A 176 3.41 11.49 -11.41
C VAL A 176 2.56 11.99 -12.57
N ILE A 177 2.85 11.54 -13.78
CA ILE A 177 2.04 11.80 -14.97
C ILE A 177 1.57 10.46 -15.53
N GLU A 178 0.27 10.31 -15.76
CA GLU A 178 -0.29 9.16 -16.47
C GLU A 178 -0.78 9.56 -17.86
N LEU A 179 -0.31 8.84 -18.87
CA LEU A 179 -0.76 8.94 -20.25
C LEU A 179 -1.72 7.77 -20.53
N GLN A 180 -3.01 8.08 -20.60
CA GLN A 180 -4.06 7.11 -20.94
C GLN A 180 -4.21 7.09 -22.45
N CYS A 181 -3.67 6.04 -23.06
CA CYS A 181 -3.56 5.82 -24.50
C CYS A 181 -4.56 4.75 -24.95
N HIS A 182 -4.70 4.54 -26.25
CA HIS A 182 -5.37 3.35 -26.75
C HIS A 182 -4.61 2.10 -26.28
N GLY A 183 -5.35 1.10 -25.78
CA GLY A 183 -4.75 -0.10 -25.16
C GLY A 183 -4.11 -1.10 -26.14
N SER A 184 -3.79 -0.66 -27.37
CA SER A 184 -2.99 -1.47 -28.28
C SER A 184 -1.54 -1.51 -27.80
N GLU A 185 -0.95 -2.69 -27.77
CA GLU A 185 0.43 -2.86 -27.30
C GLU A 185 1.43 -2.03 -28.13
N VAL A 186 1.17 -1.89 -29.43
CA VAL A 186 1.97 -1.06 -30.33
C VAL A 186 1.91 0.42 -29.92
N CYS A 187 0.72 0.96 -29.64
CA CYS A 187 0.59 2.35 -29.16
C CYS A 187 1.32 2.55 -27.82
N LEU A 188 1.11 1.65 -26.86
CA LEU A 188 1.73 1.75 -25.54
C LEU A 188 3.25 1.69 -25.60
N ARG A 189 3.82 0.78 -26.39
CA ARG A 189 5.28 0.68 -26.58
C ARG A 189 5.85 1.91 -27.27
N ARG A 190 5.16 2.49 -28.26
CA ARG A 190 5.59 3.74 -28.92
C ARG A 190 5.57 4.93 -27.96
N VAL A 191 4.49 5.09 -27.18
CA VAL A 191 4.38 6.15 -26.18
C VAL A 191 5.45 5.99 -25.10
N LEU A 192 5.65 4.77 -24.57
CA LEU A 192 6.71 4.49 -23.61
C LEU A 192 8.08 4.84 -24.18
N ARG A 193 8.40 4.39 -25.39
CA ARG A 193 9.67 4.69 -26.06
C ARG A 193 9.93 6.19 -26.17
N THR A 194 8.91 6.95 -26.55
CA THR A 194 9.00 8.41 -26.67
C THR A 194 9.28 9.07 -25.31
N CYS A 195 8.70 8.55 -24.23
CA CYS A 195 9.00 9.01 -22.87
C CYS A 195 10.45 8.70 -22.48
N LEU A 196 10.98 7.54 -22.86
CA LEU A 196 12.37 7.16 -22.60
C LEU A 196 13.35 8.05 -23.38
N GLU A 197 13.11 8.27 -24.67
CA GLU A 197 13.90 9.17 -25.53
C GLU A 197 13.85 10.63 -25.02
N ALA A 198 12.73 11.04 -24.44
CA ALA A 198 12.58 12.35 -23.80
C ALA A 198 13.27 12.46 -22.42
N GLY A 199 13.91 11.40 -21.91
CA GLY A 199 14.75 11.43 -20.70
C GLY A 199 14.22 10.63 -19.50
N ALA A 200 13.16 9.82 -19.66
CA ALA A 200 12.77 8.86 -18.63
C ALA A 200 13.65 7.60 -18.67
N ARG A 201 13.80 6.94 -17.54
CA ARG A 201 14.37 5.59 -17.42
C ARG A 201 13.25 4.56 -17.35
N LEU A 202 13.45 3.35 -17.86
CA LEU A 202 12.49 2.26 -17.66
C LEU A 202 12.45 1.88 -16.16
N ALA A 203 11.24 1.80 -15.59
CA ALA A 203 11.07 1.41 -14.19
C ALA A 203 11.44 -0.07 -13.96
N GLU A 204 12.03 -0.35 -12.79
CA GLU A 204 12.26 -1.73 -12.33
C GLU A 204 10.97 -2.36 -11.76
N PRO A 205 10.89 -3.70 -11.67
CA PRO A 205 9.75 -4.39 -11.06
C PRO A 205 9.50 -3.88 -9.63
N GLY A 206 8.28 -3.40 -9.38
CA GLY A 206 7.88 -2.90 -8.06
C GLY A 206 8.42 -1.51 -7.71
N GLU A 207 9.19 -0.85 -8.57
CA GLU A 207 9.88 0.41 -8.24
C GLU A 207 8.91 1.53 -7.82
N PHE A 208 7.74 1.64 -8.45
CA PHE A 208 6.73 2.63 -8.03
C PHE A 208 6.27 2.42 -6.58
N THR A 209 6.04 1.17 -6.18
CA THR A 209 5.62 0.85 -4.81
C THR A 209 6.79 1.01 -3.83
N LEU A 210 8.01 0.68 -4.24
CA LEU A 210 9.23 0.96 -3.48
C LEU A 210 9.37 2.46 -3.20
N ARG A 211 9.20 3.32 -4.21
CA ARG A 211 9.24 4.78 -4.01
C ARG A 211 8.13 5.27 -3.08
N ALA A 212 6.93 4.72 -3.18
CA ALA A 212 5.84 5.02 -2.26
C ALA A 212 6.20 4.67 -0.79
N PHE A 213 6.88 3.54 -0.57
CA PHE A 213 7.41 3.15 0.73
C PHE A 213 8.54 4.08 1.20
N LEU A 214 9.55 4.34 0.37
CA LEU A 214 10.70 5.19 0.71
C LEU A 214 10.28 6.63 1.02
N ASN A 215 9.27 7.15 0.31
CA ASN A 215 8.72 8.49 0.57
C ASN A 215 7.72 8.50 1.74
N GLY A 216 7.53 7.38 2.44
CA GLY A 216 6.73 7.25 3.66
C GLY A 216 5.22 7.29 3.43
N ARG A 217 4.74 7.04 2.20
CA ARG A 217 3.31 6.92 1.90
C ARG A 217 2.75 5.60 2.40
N LEU A 218 3.53 4.54 2.24
CA LEU A 218 3.21 3.18 2.65
C LEU A 218 4.28 2.71 3.65
N ASP A 219 3.91 1.84 4.57
CA ASP A 219 4.88 0.98 5.24
C ASP A 219 5.14 -0.31 4.43
N LEU A 220 6.07 -1.14 4.92
CA LEU A 220 6.46 -2.36 4.22
C LEU A 220 5.31 -3.37 4.11
N SER A 221 4.50 -3.52 5.18
CA SER A 221 3.37 -4.44 5.19
C SER A 221 2.30 -4.00 4.19
N GLN A 222 2.00 -2.71 4.13
CA GLN A 222 1.08 -2.14 3.15
C GLN A 222 1.60 -2.34 1.72
N ALA A 223 2.89 -2.11 1.48
CA ALA A 223 3.52 -2.32 0.17
C ALA A 223 3.42 -3.79 -0.30
N GLU A 224 3.65 -4.76 0.60
CA GLU A 224 3.47 -6.19 0.29
C GLU A 224 2.02 -6.53 -0.05
N ASN A 225 1.07 -5.97 0.70
CA ASN A 225 -0.35 -6.22 0.48
C ASN A 225 -0.86 -5.63 -0.84
N VAL A 226 -0.23 -4.58 -1.39
CA VAL A 226 -0.52 -4.12 -2.77
C VAL A 226 -0.21 -5.23 -3.77
N GLY A 227 0.93 -5.92 -3.63
CA GLY A 227 1.27 -7.06 -4.49
C GLY A 227 0.27 -8.20 -4.34
N ARG A 228 -0.12 -8.53 -3.10
CA ARG A 228 -1.13 -9.57 -2.83
C ARG A 228 -2.46 -9.24 -3.48
N LEU A 229 -2.92 -8.00 -3.40
CA LEU A 229 -4.16 -7.54 -4.03
C LEU A 229 -4.15 -7.73 -5.55
N ILE A 230 -3.05 -7.35 -6.20
CA ILE A 230 -2.89 -7.50 -7.66
C ILE A 230 -2.94 -8.98 -8.08
N THR A 231 -2.36 -9.88 -7.27
CA THR A 231 -2.30 -11.32 -7.56
C THR A 231 -3.50 -12.13 -7.04
N ALA A 232 -4.47 -11.48 -6.39
CA ALA A 232 -5.57 -12.17 -5.71
C ALA A 232 -6.44 -12.96 -6.69
N LYS A 233 -6.67 -14.25 -6.38
CA LYS A 233 -7.49 -15.18 -7.19
C LYS A 233 -8.87 -15.45 -6.60
N SER A 234 -9.16 -14.90 -5.42
CA SER A 234 -10.45 -15.04 -4.75
C SER A 234 -10.85 -13.73 -4.10
N VAL A 235 -12.16 -13.53 -3.91
CA VAL A 235 -12.69 -12.34 -3.22
C VAL A 235 -12.13 -12.26 -1.80
N ALA A 236 -12.08 -13.38 -1.07
CA ALA A 236 -11.52 -13.41 0.28
C ALA A 236 -10.03 -13.02 0.33
N ALA A 237 -9.23 -13.42 -0.68
CA ALA A 237 -7.83 -13.00 -0.77
C ALA A 237 -7.69 -11.51 -1.05
N ALA A 238 -8.56 -10.95 -1.90
CA ALA A 238 -8.60 -9.52 -2.18
C ALA A 238 -9.02 -8.71 -0.94
N ASP A 239 -10.04 -9.16 -0.22
CA ASP A 239 -10.51 -8.52 1.02
C ASP A 239 -9.43 -8.52 2.11
N ALA A 240 -8.72 -9.65 2.28
CA ALA A 240 -7.61 -9.74 3.21
C ALA A 240 -6.46 -8.79 2.82
N ALA A 241 -6.11 -8.71 1.54
CA ALA A 241 -5.08 -7.78 1.06
C ALA A 241 -5.50 -6.31 1.27
N LEU A 242 -6.77 -5.98 1.04
CA LEU A 242 -7.31 -4.63 1.31
C LEU A 242 -7.24 -4.27 2.80
N ALA A 243 -7.59 -5.20 3.69
CA ALA A 243 -7.44 -5.00 5.13
C ALA A 243 -5.98 -4.76 5.53
N GLY A 244 -5.05 -5.47 4.91
CA GLY A 244 -3.61 -5.25 5.08
C GLY A 244 -3.14 -3.86 4.62
N ILE A 245 -3.64 -3.38 3.46
CA ILE A 245 -3.35 -2.03 2.96
C ILE A 245 -3.89 -0.94 3.90
N GLN A 246 -5.03 -1.17 4.56
CA GLN A 246 -5.60 -0.23 5.53
C GLN A 246 -4.75 -0.10 6.81
N GLY A 247 -3.76 -0.97 7.03
CA GLY A 247 -2.73 -0.79 8.05
C GLY A 247 -3.03 -1.40 9.42
N GLY A 248 -4.00 -2.32 9.52
CA GLY A 248 -4.36 -2.97 10.79
C GLY A 248 -3.20 -3.75 11.44
N PHE A 249 -2.32 -4.35 10.64
CA PHE A 249 -1.13 -5.03 11.15
C PHE A 249 -0.05 -4.04 11.59
N SER A 250 0.14 -2.97 10.82
CA SER A 250 1.14 -1.94 11.11
C SER A 250 0.84 -1.16 12.39
N SER A 251 -0.44 -0.94 12.71
CA SER A 251 -0.84 -0.33 13.98
C SER A 251 -0.53 -1.23 15.17
N LEU A 252 -0.75 -2.55 15.07
CA LEU A 252 -0.39 -3.52 16.10
C LEU A 252 1.12 -3.52 16.36
N VAL A 253 1.94 -3.67 15.31
CA VAL A 253 3.42 -3.64 15.44
C VAL A 253 3.90 -2.33 16.03
N ARG A 254 3.32 -1.21 15.60
CA ARG A 254 3.67 0.12 16.13
C ARG A 254 3.30 0.26 17.60
N SER A 255 2.15 -0.25 18.02
CA SER A 255 1.71 -0.27 19.42
C SER A 255 2.69 -1.05 20.29
N LEU A 256 2.98 -2.30 19.91
CA LEU A 256 3.93 -3.16 20.63
C LEU A 256 5.32 -2.53 20.71
N ARG A 257 5.80 -1.92 19.61
CA ARG A 257 7.09 -1.21 19.61
C ARG A 257 7.12 -0.05 20.59
N ILE A 258 6.04 0.73 20.69
CA ILE A 258 5.95 1.84 21.65
C ILE A 258 6.03 1.31 23.07
N GLN A 259 5.27 0.26 23.40
CA GLN A 259 5.30 -0.37 24.72
C GLN A 259 6.71 -0.90 25.07
N CYS A 260 7.41 -1.53 24.12
CA CYS A 260 8.80 -1.96 24.34
C CYS A 260 9.75 -0.79 24.58
N ILE A 261 9.61 0.32 23.85
CA ILE A 261 10.44 1.51 24.05
C ILE A 261 10.18 2.13 25.42
N GLU A 262 8.92 2.19 25.86
CA GLU A 262 8.55 2.70 27.18
C GLU A 262 9.19 1.86 28.29
N LEU A 263 9.12 0.52 28.19
CA LEU A 263 9.76 -0.38 29.14
C LEU A 263 11.29 -0.26 29.13
N LEU A 264 11.91 -0.16 27.95
CA LEU A 264 13.35 0.01 27.83
C LEU A 264 13.79 1.32 28.48
N THR A 265 13.07 2.41 28.21
CA THR A 265 13.33 3.73 28.82
C THR A 265 13.19 3.67 30.33
N GLU A 266 12.20 2.92 30.84
CA GLU A 266 11.96 2.73 32.26
C GLU A 266 13.11 1.98 32.97
N ILE A 267 13.68 0.97 32.30
CA ILE A 267 14.82 0.19 32.79
C ILE A 267 16.12 1.00 32.69
N GLU A 268 16.38 1.65 31.55
CA GLU A 268 17.56 2.49 31.34
C GLU A 268 17.65 3.61 32.37
N ALA A 269 16.55 4.33 32.62
CA ALA A 269 16.52 5.39 33.63
C ALA A 269 16.93 4.91 35.03
N ARG A 270 16.58 3.67 35.40
CA ARG A 270 16.95 3.10 36.71
C ARG A 270 18.35 2.52 36.75
N LEU A 271 18.90 2.11 35.61
CA LEU A 271 20.31 1.71 35.52
C LEU A 271 21.22 2.94 35.66
N ASP A 272 20.81 4.08 35.13
CA ASP A 272 21.58 5.33 35.19
C ASP A 272 21.43 6.07 36.54
N PHE A 273 20.30 5.90 37.25
CA PHE A 273 19.96 6.62 38.48
C PHE A 273 19.38 5.70 39.57
N ASP A 274 20.11 4.65 39.95
CA ASP A 274 19.66 3.65 40.93
C ASP A 274 19.40 4.21 42.33
N ASP A 275 20.22 5.16 42.79
CA ASP A 275 20.11 5.81 44.11
C ASP A 275 19.00 6.88 44.20
N GLU A 276 18.55 7.42 43.07
CA GLU A 276 17.57 8.52 43.02
C GLU A 276 16.14 8.05 42.69
N MET A 277 15.96 6.79 42.30
CA MET A 277 14.68 6.25 41.87
C MET A 277 14.15 5.14 42.79
N PRO A 278 12.81 5.06 42.98
CA PRO A 278 12.21 3.95 43.70
C PRO A 278 12.44 2.62 42.96
N PRO A 279 12.53 1.50 43.70
CA PRO A 279 12.79 0.19 43.13
C PRO A 279 11.75 -0.18 42.08
N LEU A 280 12.21 -0.89 41.05
CA LEU A 280 11.39 -1.36 39.93
C LEU A 280 10.36 -2.38 40.43
N ASP A 281 9.08 -2.20 40.08
CA ASP A 281 8.07 -3.24 40.31
C ASP A 281 8.19 -4.32 39.24
N LEU A 282 8.94 -5.37 39.57
CA LEU A 282 9.18 -6.51 38.69
C LEU A 282 7.89 -7.22 38.28
N ASN A 283 6.86 -7.24 39.15
CA ASN A 283 5.62 -7.94 38.83
C ASN A 283 4.86 -7.18 37.73
N LEU A 284 4.72 -5.86 37.87
CA LEU A 284 4.06 -5.02 36.88
C LEU A 284 4.77 -5.05 35.52
N LEU A 285 6.10 -5.14 35.52
CA LEU A 285 6.90 -5.27 34.31
C LEU A 285 6.69 -6.62 33.63
N MET A 286 6.69 -7.71 34.40
CA MET A 286 6.41 -9.05 33.90
C MET A 286 5.00 -9.16 33.34
N ASP A 287 4.00 -8.54 33.98
CA ASP A 287 2.62 -8.51 33.49
C ASP A 287 2.50 -7.78 32.15
N LYS A 288 3.19 -6.64 31.98
CA LYS A 288 3.25 -5.91 30.71
C LYS A 288 3.89 -6.76 29.60
N ILE A 289 5.01 -7.40 29.91
CA ILE A 289 5.70 -8.30 28.96
C ILE A 289 4.82 -9.47 28.57
N HIS A 290 4.13 -10.09 29.53
CA HIS A 290 3.23 -11.20 29.26
C HIS A 290 2.05 -10.78 28.39
N THR A 291 1.48 -9.60 28.66
CA THR A 291 0.41 -9.01 27.85
C THR A 291 0.85 -8.81 26.40
N MET A 292 2.01 -8.17 26.17
CA MET A 292 2.56 -7.99 24.82
C MET A 292 2.85 -9.32 24.13
N SER A 293 3.37 -10.31 24.87
CA SER A 293 3.61 -11.65 24.32
C SER A 293 2.31 -12.34 23.90
N GLN A 294 1.23 -12.13 24.63
CA GLN A 294 -0.08 -12.67 24.29
C GLN A 294 -0.65 -12.00 23.03
N GLU A 295 -0.55 -10.67 22.90
CA GLU A 295 -0.96 -9.96 21.68
C GLU A 295 -0.22 -10.47 20.43
N VAL A 296 1.08 -10.77 20.55
CA VAL A 296 1.87 -11.37 19.47
C VAL A 296 1.37 -12.79 19.16
N GLN A 297 1.10 -13.59 20.18
CA GLN A 297 0.61 -14.96 20.00
C GLN A 297 -0.75 -14.99 19.29
N ASP A 298 -1.68 -14.13 19.68
CA ASP A 298 -2.99 -14.00 19.07
C ASP A 298 -2.86 -13.61 17.57
N ALA A 299 -1.92 -12.70 17.25
CA ALA A 299 -1.64 -12.33 15.87
C ALA A 299 -1.06 -13.50 15.06
N LEU A 300 -0.16 -14.30 15.64
CA LEU A 300 0.41 -15.49 14.98
C LEU A 300 -0.63 -16.56 14.68
N GLU A 301 -1.65 -16.73 15.52
CA GLU A 301 -2.74 -17.68 15.27
C GLU A 301 -3.54 -17.31 14.02
N THR A 302 -3.77 -16.01 13.79
CA THR A 302 -4.47 -15.52 12.59
C THR A 302 -3.66 -15.68 11.31
N ALA A 303 -2.32 -15.64 11.38
CA ALA A 303 -1.43 -15.71 10.21
C ALA A 303 -1.55 -17.01 9.41
N ASN A 304 -1.90 -18.13 10.07
CA ASN A 304 -2.09 -19.42 9.38
C ASN A 304 -3.28 -19.39 8.42
N TYR A 305 -4.35 -18.66 8.77
CA TYR A 305 -5.51 -18.48 7.90
C TYR A 305 -5.17 -17.62 6.69
N ASP A 306 -4.38 -16.56 6.88
CA ASP A 306 -3.95 -15.68 5.79
C ASP A 306 -3.14 -16.43 4.72
N LYS A 307 -2.26 -17.35 5.14
CA LYS A 307 -1.48 -18.15 4.20
C LYS A 307 -2.36 -19.01 3.30
N LEU A 308 -3.40 -19.63 3.86
CA LEU A 308 -4.37 -20.44 3.11
C LEU A 308 -5.20 -19.59 2.14
N LEU A 309 -5.60 -18.38 2.56
CA LEU A 309 -6.31 -17.43 1.69
C LEU A 309 -5.45 -17.01 0.50
N GLN A 310 -4.14 -16.84 0.70
CA GLN A 310 -3.20 -16.42 -0.34
C GLN A 310 -2.83 -17.54 -1.32
N SER A 311 -2.40 -18.70 -0.83
CA SER A 311 -1.97 -19.80 -1.71
C SER A 311 -3.14 -20.57 -2.33
N GLY A 312 -4.33 -20.44 -1.75
CA GLY A 312 -5.42 -21.38 -1.98
C GLY A 312 -5.09 -22.78 -1.47
N LEU A 313 -5.99 -23.73 -1.75
CA LEU A 313 -5.76 -25.14 -1.45
C LEU A 313 -5.09 -25.84 -2.63
N GLN A 314 -3.99 -26.53 -2.38
CA GLN A 314 -3.39 -27.45 -3.31
C GLN A 314 -4.06 -28.83 -3.17
N ILE A 315 -4.75 -29.27 -4.22
CA ILE A 315 -5.50 -30.53 -4.22
C ILE A 315 -4.88 -31.48 -5.26
N ALA A 316 -4.38 -32.62 -4.79
CA ALA A 316 -3.90 -33.69 -5.67
C ALA A 316 -5.03 -34.69 -5.95
N ILE A 317 -5.34 -34.93 -7.23
CA ILE A 317 -6.31 -35.94 -7.65
C ILE A 317 -5.55 -37.22 -8.02
N VAL A 318 -5.60 -38.23 -7.15
CA VAL A 318 -4.87 -39.50 -7.31
C VAL A 318 -5.83 -40.65 -7.57
N GLY A 319 -5.41 -41.60 -8.41
CA GLY A 319 -6.21 -42.78 -8.74
C GLY A 319 -5.59 -43.60 -9.87
N ARG A 320 -6.06 -44.84 -10.07
CA ARG A 320 -5.58 -45.77 -11.11
C ARG A 320 -5.76 -45.19 -12.54
N PRO A 321 -5.07 -45.71 -13.57
CA PRO A 321 -5.35 -45.34 -14.95
C PRO A 321 -6.85 -45.48 -15.29
N ASN A 322 -7.40 -44.58 -16.12
CA ASN A 322 -8.78 -44.60 -16.62
C ASN A 322 -9.94 -44.52 -15.59
N VAL A 323 -9.67 -44.17 -14.32
CA VAL A 323 -10.73 -43.98 -13.29
C VAL A 323 -11.51 -42.65 -13.40
N GLY A 324 -11.37 -41.92 -14.51
CA GLY A 324 -12.09 -40.66 -14.74
C GLY A 324 -11.51 -39.42 -14.06
N LYS A 325 -10.22 -39.41 -13.65
CA LYS A 325 -9.55 -38.23 -13.06
C LYS A 325 -9.69 -36.97 -13.92
N SER A 326 -9.43 -37.09 -15.23
CA SER A 326 -9.56 -35.98 -16.17
C SER A 326 -11.01 -35.55 -16.36
N SER A 327 -11.95 -36.50 -16.34
CA SER A 327 -13.38 -36.20 -16.42
C SER A 327 -13.87 -35.42 -15.21
N LEU A 328 -13.41 -35.76 -14.00
CA LEU A 328 -13.71 -35.03 -12.77
C LEU A 328 -13.17 -33.59 -12.83
N LEU A 329 -11.90 -33.42 -13.23
CA LEU A 329 -11.28 -32.10 -13.35
C LEU A 329 -12.02 -31.21 -14.34
N ASN A 330 -12.39 -31.76 -15.50
CA ASN A 330 -13.17 -31.03 -16.51
C ASN A 330 -14.58 -30.67 -16.02
N ALA A 331 -15.24 -31.57 -15.28
CA ALA A 331 -16.56 -31.30 -14.70
C ALA A 331 -16.48 -30.19 -13.63
N TRP A 332 -15.48 -30.24 -12.75
CA TRP A 332 -15.26 -29.20 -11.74
C TRP A 332 -14.91 -27.85 -12.34
N CYS A 333 -14.05 -27.78 -13.37
CA CYS A 333 -13.77 -26.52 -14.05
C CYS A 333 -15.03 -25.87 -14.64
N LYS A 334 -15.96 -26.66 -15.18
CA LYS A 334 -17.22 -26.12 -15.73
C LYS A 334 -18.13 -25.50 -14.68
N VAL A 335 -18.13 -26.03 -13.46
CA VAL A 335 -19.05 -25.61 -12.38
C VAL A 335 -18.44 -24.53 -11.49
N CYS A 336 -17.13 -24.63 -11.21
CA CYS A 336 -16.49 -23.88 -10.12
C CYS A 336 -15.52 -22.78 -10.58
N CYS A 337 -15.06 -22.75 -11.84
CA CYS A 337 -14.12 -21.72 -12.28
C CYS A 337 -14.84 -20.37 -12.49
N LYS A 338 -14.58 -19.42 -11.61
CA LYS A 338 -14.86 -18.00 -11.80
C LYS A 338 -13.61 -17.33 -12.36
N VAL A 339 -13.66 -16.94 -13.64
CA VAL A 339 -12.66 -16.18 -14.40
C VAL A 339 -11.29 -16.87 -14.53
N ILE A 340 -10.96 -17.25 -15.77
CA ILE A 340 -9.64 -17.78 -16.12
C ILE A 340 -8.77 -16.59 -16.54
N THR A 341 -7.92 -16.09 -15.65
CA THR A 341 -6.80 -15.23 -16.01
C THR A 341 -5.55 -16.10 -16.11
N PHE A 342 -5.04 -16.29 -17.32
CA PHE A 342 -3.77 -16.96 -17.54
C PHE A 342 -2.62 -15.97 -17.27
N PRO A 343 -1.72 -16.24 -16.30
CA PRO A 343 -0.40 -15.63 -16.32
C PRO A 343 0.41 -16.36 -17.40
N GLU A 344 0.82 -15.65 -18.46
CA GLU A 344 1.80 -16.19 -19.41
C GLU A 344 3.19 -16.28 -18.77
N LYS A 345 3.98 -17.24 -19.26
CA LYS A 345 5.26 -17.72 -18.75
C LYS A 345 6.39 -16.70 -18.79
#